data_AF-A0A2D4JDY5-F1
#
_entry.id   AF-A0A2D4JDY5-F1
#
_cell.length_a   1.000
_cell.length_b   1.000
_cell.length_c   1.000
_cell.angle_alpha   90.00
_cell.angle_beta   90.00
_cell.angle_gamma   90.00
#
_symmetry.space_group_name_H-M   'P 1'
#
loop_
_entity.id
_entity.type
_entity.pdbx_description
1 polymer ?
#
loop_
_entity_poly.entity_id
_entity_poly.type
_entity_poly.pdbx_seq_one_letter_code
_entity_poly.pdbx_strand_id
1 'polypeptide(L)'
;MECVPQKWKQFFGSGVLQSFFLFQVLHQLEACGIVETVNISAAGFPIRISFRTFLERYGLLKKLKKWDLKATSSQGNDFSPDAENGKSVTPPIEVECDTLQSKVQDILQQVKPIDSSVKPGETKSPNLPMFCGKTKVFLTNSMLELLEFQRASLLSEKAFCIQCYWRRFRRKKIARQRWSATIIQSAVRQWLARKHFQRLRKAVRIIKQTWKKWKTKMAVIAAE
;
A
#
# COMPACT_ATOMS: atom_id res chain seq x y z
N MET A 1 18.53 46.82 1.78
CA MET A 1 19.94 47.26 1.83
C MET A 1 20.64 46.39 2.85
N GLU A 2 21.18 45.28 2.36
CA GLU A 2 21.86 44.26 3.15
C GLU A 2 23.30 44.69 3.41
N CYS A 3 23.70 44.76 4.68
CA CYS A 3 25.10 44.85 5.06
C CYS A 3 25.73 43.45 4.97
N VAL A 4 26.11 43.05 3.76
CA VAL A 4 27.05 41.93 3.58
C VAL A 4 28.46 42.48 3.81
N PRO A 5 29.25 41.93 4.75
CA PRO A 5 30.61 42.38 5.03
C PRO A 5 31.48 42.32 3.77
N GLN A 6 32.20 43.41 3.46
CA GLN A 6 32.96 43.57 2.21
C GLN A 6 34.05 42.50 1.97
N LYS A 7 34.44 41.71 2.98
CA LYS A 7 35.38 40.59 2.84
C LYS A 7 34.88 39.42 1.98
N TRP A 8 33.57 39.32 1.70
CA TRP A 8 33.02 38.18 0.95
C TRP A 8 32.76 38.45 -0.54
N LYS A 9 32.89 39.70 -1.01
CA LYS A 9 32.72 40.03 -2.44
C LYS A 9 33.90 39.62 -3.33
N GLN A 10 35.07 39.34 -2.75
CA GLN A 10 36.26 38.94 -3.51
C GLN A 10 36.27 37.45 -3.90
N PHE A 11 35.46 36.60 -3.26
CA PHE A 11 35.43 35.15 -3.54
C PHE A 11 34.40 34.73 -4.61
N PHE A 12 33.46 35.60 -4.99
CA PHE A 12 32.37 35.26 -5.93
C PHE A 12 32.47 35.93 -7.30
N GLY A 13 33.60 36.58 -7.61
CA GLY A 13 33.81 37.29 -8.88
C GLY A 13 34.66 36.51 -9.87
N SER A 14 34.13 35.45 -10.48
CA SER A 14 34.47 34.99 -11.85
C SER A 14 33.79 33.65 -12.13
N GLY A 15 33.15 33.55 -13.29
CA GLY A 15 32.36 32.40 -13.71
C GLY A 15 33.18 31.12 -13.87
N VAL A 16 33.31 30.35 -12.80
CA VAL A 16 33.77 28.96 -12.84
C VAL A 16 32.54 28.08 -12.62
N LEU A 17 32.18 27.34 -13.68
CA LEU A 17 31.28 26.19 -13.62
C LEU A 17 31.63 25.37 -12.37
N GLN A 18 30.64 25.11 -11.49
CA GLN A 18 30.79 24.42 -10.20
C GLN A 18 31.67 23.17 -10.30
N SER A 19 32.98 23.32 -10.13
CA SER A 19 33.92 22.25 -9.93
C SER A 19 34.02 22.04 -8.42
N PHE A 20 33.33 21.02 -7.93
CA PHE A 20 33.34 20.66 -6.52
C PHE A 20 34.65 19.89 -6.22
N PHE A 21 35.71 20.63 -5.88
CA PHE A 21 36.99 20.02 -5.51
C PHE A 21 36.92 19.46 -4.09
N LEU A 22 36.62 18.16 -3.98
CA LEU A 22 36.39 17.48 -2.71
C LEU A 22 37.48 17.75 -1.65
N PHE A 23 38.76 17.72 -2.05
CA PHE A 23 39.87 17.95 -1.13
C PHE A 23 39.88 19.37 -0.53
N GLN A 24 39.62 20.39 -1.35
CA GLN A 24 39.57 21.78 -0.89
C GLN A 24 38.37 22.02 0.02
N VAL A 25 37.22 21.43 -0.31
CA VAL A 25 36.01 21.51 0.52
C VAL A 25 36.23 20.81 1.86
N LEU A 26 36.84 19.61 1.88
CA LEU A 26 37.11 18.90 3.14
C LEU A 26 38.02 19.71 4.07
N HIS A 27 39.13 20.24 3.56
CA HIS A 27 40.04 21.05 4.36
C HIS A 27 39.37 22.33 4.88
N GLN A 28 38.48 22.95 4.10
CA GLN A 28 37.69 24.09 4.56
C GLN A 28 36.71 23.69 5.67
N LEU A 29 36.04 22.55 5.55
CA LEU A 29 35.11 22.04 6.56
C LEU A 29 35.82 21.66 7.87
N GLU A 30 37.02 21.08 7.80
CA GLU A 30 37.88 20.79 8.95
C GLU A 30 38.38 22.07 9.61
N ALA A 31 38.95 23.00 8.82
CA ALA A 31 39.44 24.28 9.35
C ALA A 31 38.33 25.14 9.98
N CYS A 32 37.08 24.99 9.54
CA CYS A 32 35.92 25.65 10.11
C CYS A 32 35.27 24.89 11.28
N GLY A 33 35.80 23.73 11.68
CA GLY A 33 35.26 22.95 12.80
C GLY A 33 33.93 22.24 12.52
N ILE A 34 33.49 22.19 11.25
CA ILE A 34 32.19 21.64 10.86
C ILE A 34 32.22 20.11 11.00
N VAL A 35 33.34 19.48 10.66
CA VAL A 35 33.53 18.02 10.79
C VAL A 35 33.43 17.59 12.25
N GLU A 36 34.10 18.31 13.16
CA GLU A 36 34.08 18.07 14.60
C GLU A 36 32.66 18.25 15.17
N THR A 37 31.96 19.30 14.74
CA THR A 37 30.57 19.57 15.16
C THR A 37 29.62 18.45 14.73
N VAL A 38 29.79 17.95 13.50
CA VAL A 38 29.03 16.80 12.99
C VAL A 38 29.40 15.54 13.78
N ASN A 39 30.69 15.32 14.06
CA ASN A 39 31.14 14.13 14.80
C ASN A 39 30.58 14.11 16.23
N ILE A 40 30.59 15.24 16.94
CA ILE A 40 29.97 15.38 18.27
C ILE A 40 28.46 15.13 18.19
N SER A 41 27.79 15.67 17.17
CA SER A 41 26.34 15.48 16.99
C SER A 41 25.98 14.04 16.63
N ALA A 42 26.83 13.36 15.87
CA ALA A 42 26.67 11.98 15.43
C ALA A 42 26.94 10.96 16.55
N ALA A 43 27.83 11.28 17.49
CA ALA A 43 28.07 10.48 18.69
C ALA A 43 26.85 10.42 19.64
N GLY A 44 25.87 11.32 19.45
CA GLY A 44 24.59 11.32 20.16
C GLY A 44 23.41 10.90 19.28
N PHE A 45 22.52 11.84 19.01
CA PHE A 45 21.30 11.62 18.23
C PHE A 45 21.28 12.54 17.00
N PRO A 46 21.87 12.10 15.88
CA PRO A 46 21.99 12.93 14.68
C PRO A 46 20.64 13.28 14.04
N ILE A 47 19.61 12.45 14.25
CA ILE A 47 18.29 12.62 13.65
C ILE A 47 17.33 13.29 14.64
N ARG A 48 16.71 14.39 14.23
CA ARG A 48 15.80 15.20 15.06
C ARG A 48 14.50 15.49 14.30
N ILE A 49 13.38 14.89 14.73
CA ILE A 49 12.10 14.95 14.01
C ILE A 49 11.02 15.55 14.93
N SER A 50 10.20 16.47 14.43
CA SER A 50 9.06 16.99 15.21
C SER A 50 8.00 15.91 15.46
N PHE A 51 7.25 16.01 16.56
CA PHE A 51 6.19 15.04 16.84
C PHE A 51 5.14 14.93 15.74
N ARG A 52 4.74 16.05 15.12
CA ARG A 52 3.77 16.05 14.03
C ARG A 52 4.29 15.24 12.83
N THR A 53 5.49 15.55 12.37
CA THR A 53 6.14 14.86 11.23
C THR A 53 6.35 13.37 11.53
N PHE A 54 6.74 13.03 12.76
CA PHE A 54 6.91 11.64 13.19
C PHE A 54 5.59 10.87 13.09
N LEU A 55 4.50 11.44 13.62
CA LEU A 55 3.19 10.79 13.63
C LEU A 55 2.56 10.68 12.23
N GLU A 56 2.77 11.66 11.36
CA GLU A 56 2.34 11.57 9.95
C GLU A 56 3.02 10.40 9.24
N ARG A 57 4.32 10.22 9.46
CA ARG A 57 5.11 9.19 8.77
C ARG A 57 4.93 7.79 9.37
N TYR A 58 4.93 7.69 10.70
CA TYR A 58 4.96 6.41 11.44
C TYR A 58 3.65 6.09 12.16
N GLY A 59 2.62 6.94 12.10
CA GLY A 59 1.34 6.71 12.77
C GLY A 59 0.61 5.43 12.32
N LEU A 60 0.92 4.94 11.13
CA LEU A 60 0.43 3.64 10.62
C LEU A 60 0.99 2.45 11.40
N LEU A 61 2.18 2.56 12.02
CA LEU A 61 2.76 1.50 12.84
C LEU A 61 1.89 1.19 14.07
N LYS A 62 1.22 2.19 14.64
CA LYS A 62 0.31 2.03 15.79
C LYS A 62 -0.93 1.17 15.47
N LYS A 63 -1.38 1.16 14.21
CA LYS A 63 -2.66 0.56 13.81
C LYS A 63 -2.64 -0.97 13.77
N LEU A 64 -1.47 -1.61 13.83
CA LEU A 64 -1.32 -3.07 13.66
C LEU A 64 -1.70 -3.89 14.89
N LYS A 65 -1.30 -3.47 16.08
CA LYS A 65 -1.61 -4.24 17.29
C LYS A 65 -3.12 -4.37 17.55
N LYS A 66 -3.90 -3.36 17.12
CA LYS A 66 -5.36 -3.39 17.25
C LYS A 66 -6.02 -4.42 16.31
N TRP A 67 -5.33 -4.86 15.26
CA TRP A 67 -5.81 -5.88 14.33
C TRP A 67 -5.39 -7.30 14.73
N ASP A 68 -4.16 -7.47 15.26
CA ASP A 68 -3.66 -8.78 15.69
C ASP A 68 -4.37 -9.30 16.95
N LEU A 69 -4.70 -8.42 17.90
CA LEU A 69 -5.45 -8.80 19.12
C LEU A 69 -6.95 -9.04 18.88
N LYS A 70 -7.51 -8.54 17.77
CA LYS A 70 -8.94 -8.70 17.45
C LYS A 70 -9.23 -9.94 16.60
N ALA A 71 -8.22 -10.71 16.21
CA ALA A 71 -8.38 -11.97 15.47
C ALA A 71 -8.82 -13.15 16.36
N THR A 72 -8.90 -12.97 17.69
CA THR A 72 -9.43 -13.96 18.65
C THR A 72 -10.49 -13.35 19.58
N SER A 73 -11.57 -12.81 19.02
CA SER A 73 -12.88 -12.76 19.71
C SER A 73 -13.99 -12.43 18.70
N SER A 74 -14.75 -13.46 18.36
CA SER A 74 -16.07 -13.34 17.78
C SER A 74 -17.06 -12.86 18.85
N GLN A 75 -17.60 -11.64 18.74
CA GLN A 75 -19.04 -11.34 18.85
C GLN A 75 -19.32 -9.83 18.77
N GLY A 76 -20.39 -9.45 18.06
CA GLY A 76 -21.20 -8.28 18.40
C GLY A 76 -21.10 -7.07 17.46
N ASN A 77 -22.21 -6.81 16.78
CA ASN A 77 -22.53 -5.66 15.92
C ASN A 77 -22.29 -4.30 16.61
N ASP A 78 -21.94 -3.25 15.86
CA ASP A 78 -22.87 -2.14 15.64
C ASP A 78 -22.35 -1.15 14.57
N PHE A 79 -23.27 -0.63 13.76
CA PHE A 79 -23.05 0.37 12.72
C PHE A 79 -23.91 1.57 13.10
N SER A 80 -23.30 2.71 13.41
CA SER A 80 -24.01 3.99 13.45
C SER A 80 -23.11 5.12 12.96
N PRO A 81 -23.61 6.01 12.08
CA PRO A 81 -22.95 7.23 11.69
C PRO A 81 -23.59 8.41 12.42
N ASP A 82 -22.87 9.01 13.36
CA ASP A 82 -23.27 10.31 13.89
C ASP A 82 -22.32 11.41 13.40
N ALA A 83 -22.94 12.33 12.69
CA ALA A 83 -22.40 13.59 12.23
C ALA A 83 -22.46 14.65 13.33
N GLU A 84 -21.72 15.74 13.10
CA GLU A 84 -21.88 17.09 13.67
C GLU A 84 -21.35 17.30 15.10
N ASN A 85 -20.76 18.43 15.51
CA ASN A 85 -20.34 19.70 14.90
C ASN A 85 -19.37 20.37 15.90
N GLY A 86 -18.58 21.34 15.46
CA GLY A 86 -17.43 21.88 16.18
C GLY A 86 -17.71 22.67 17.45
N LYS A 87 -16.67 22.73 18.30
CA LYS A 87 -16.38 23.90 19.14
C LYS A 87 -14.88 24.02 19.36
N SER A 88 -14.31 25.05 18.75
CA SER A 88 -12.97 25.55 19.03
C SER A 88 -12.91 26.10 20.45
N VAL A 89 -12.28 25.37 21.35
CA VAL A 89 -11.68 25.93 22.56
C VAL A 89 -10.26 25.39 22.58
N THR A 90 -9.31 26.23 22.17
CA THR A 90 -7.86 25.97 22.25
C THR A 90 -7.48 25.72 23.71
N PRO A 91 -7.00 24.53 24.08
CA PRO A 91 -6.34 24.30 25.37
C PRO A 91 -4.96 24.97 25.36
N PRO A 92 -4.36 25.24 26.53
CA PRO A 92 -2.98 25.74 26.63
C PRO A 92 -2.03 24.82 25.85
N ILE A 93 -1.12 25.44 25.09
CA ILE A 93 -0.17 24.82 24.13
C ILE A 93 0.64 23.65 24.74
N GLU A 94 0.71 23.56 26.07
CA GLU A 94 1.37 22.49 26.82
C GLU A 94 0.61 21.14 26.74
N VAL A 95 -0.74 21.16 26.76
CA VAL A 95 -1.57 19.93 26.78
C VAL A 95 -1.52 19.17 25.45
N GLU A 96 -1.34 19.88 24.33
CA GLU A 96 -1.21 19.28 23.00
C GLU A 96 0.13 18.53 22.87
N CYS A 97 1.19 19.08 23.47
CA CYS A 97 2.53 18.50 23.41
C CYS A 97 2.60 17.16 24.15
N ASP A 98 2.05 17.10 25.36
CA ASP A 98 2.03 15.90 26.20
C ASP A 98 1.21 14.77 25.56
N THR A 99 0.10 15.12 24.91
CA THR A 99 -0.75 14.17 24.17
C THR A 99 -0.03 13.58 22.96
N LEU A 100 0.75 14.39 22.23
CA LEU A 100 1.54 13.93 21.09
C LEU A 100 2.73 13.09 21.56
N GLN A 101 3.40 13.49 22.64
CA GLN A 101 4.50 12.76 23.24
C GLN A 101 4.09 11.34 23.65
N SER A 102 2.95 11.18 24.31
CA SER A 102 2.40 9.86 24.66
C SER A 102 2.16 8.97 23.42
N LYS A 103 1.57 9.52 22.35
CA LYS A 103 1.35 8.77 21.09
C LYS A 103 2.65 8.35 20.41
N VAL A 104 3.65 9.20 20.43
CA VAL A 104 4.99 8.93 19.89
C VAL A 104 5.67 7.84 20.70
N GLN A 105 5.63 7.95 22.03
CA GLN A 105 6.22 6.98 22.94
C GLN A 105 5.55 5.61 22.82
N ASP A 106 4.23 5.54 22.64
CA ASP A 106 3.51 4.31 22.34
C ASP A 106 4.05 3.60 21.09
N ILE A 107 4.24 4.33 19.99
CA ILE A 107 4.76 3.77 18.74
C ILE A 107 6.17 3.25 18.97
N LEU A 108 7.01 4.05 19.62
CA LEU A 108 8.41 3.73 19.84
C LEU A 108 8.62 2.53 20.79
N GLN A 109 7.77 2.35 21.81
CA GLN A 109 7.81 1.18 22.70
C GLN A 109 7.39 -0.13 22.00
N GLN A 110 6.62 -0.04 20.91
CA GLN A 110 6.21 -1.20 20.12
C GLN A 110 7.30 -1.68 19.16
N VAL A 111 8.19 -0.78 18.75
CA VAL A 111 9.32 -1.08 17.88
C VAL A 111 10.48 -1.58 18.73
N LYS A 112 10.40 -2.84 19.18
CA LYS A 112 11.54 -3.51 19.83
C LYS A 112 12.54 -4.03 18.78
N PRO A 113 13.85 -3.88 18.98
CA PRO A 113 14.87 -4.54 18.17
C PRO A 113 14.70 -6.06 18.27
N ILE A 114 14.84 -6.75 17.14
CA ILE A 114 14.50 -8.18 16.99
C ILE A 114 15.48 -9.12 17.72
N ASP A 115 16.65 -8.65 18.16
CA ASP A 115 17.64 -9.52 18.83
C ASP A 115 18.15 -8.95 20.16
N SER A 116 17.69 -9.53 21.27
CA SER A 116 18.46 -9.61 22.53
C SER A 116 18.10 -10.90 23.26
N SER A 117 18.62 -12.01 22.73
CA SER A 117 18.77 -13.27 23.45
C SER A 117 20.25 -13.39 23.86
N VAL A 118 20.52 -13.71 25.15
CA VAL A 118 21.81 -14.13 25.77
C VAL A 118 22.76 -12.97 26.18
N LYS A 119 23.24 -12.69 27.42
CA LYS A 119 23.28 -13.27 28.79
C LYS A 119 23.20 -12.15 29.87
N PRO A 120 22.92 -12.47 31.16
CA PRO A 120 22.88 -11.51 32.27
C PRO A 120 24.27 -11.32 32.92
N GLY A 121 24.68 -10.06 33.07
CA GLY A 121 25.82 -9.68 33.89
C GLY A 121 26.63 -8.53 33.32
N GLU A 122 26.11 -7.30 33.40
CA GLU A 122 26.86 -6.10 33.79
C GLU A 122 25.95 -4.87 33.84
N THR A 123 26.04 -4.17 34.97
CA THR A 123 25.18 -3.07 35.40
C THR A 123 25.56 -1.77 34.70
N LYS A 124 25.07 -1.55 33.48
CA LYS A 124 24.97 -0.21 32.87
C LYS A 124 23.61 -0.11 32.18
N SER A 125 22.84 0.88 32.61
CA SER A 125 21.51 1.32 32.12
C SER A 125 21.14 0.83 30.71
N PRO A 126 19.89 0.36 30.46
CA PRO A 126 19.48 -0.01 29.11
C PRO A 126 19.42 1.27 28.28
N ASN A 127 20.50 1.58 27.58
CA ASN A 127 20.61 2.78 26.77
C ASN A 127 19.64 2.63 25.60
N LEU A 128 18.42 3.14 25.75
CA LEU A 128 17.47 3.22 24.66
C LEU A 128 18.14 4.04 23.53
N PRO A 129 18.12 3.56 22.27
CA PRO A 129 18.70 4.25 21.12
C PRO A 129 17.87 5.49 20.68
N MET A 130 17.14 6.12 21.61
CA MET A 130 16.33 7.29 21.35
C MET A 130 16.17 8.17 22.60
N PHE A 131 15.90 9.45 22.35
CA PHE A 131 15.51 10.41 23.38
C PHE A 131 14.27 11.19 22.93
N CYS A 132 13.32 11.40 23.84
CA CYS A 132 12.13 12.19 23.55
C CYS A 132 12.25 13.54 24.28
N GLY A 133 12.45 14.61 23.51
CA GLY A 133 12.46 15.97 24.05
C GLY A 133 11.03 16.51 24.22
N LYS A 134 10.89 17.80 24.51
CA LYS A 134 9.56 18.43 24.65
C LYS A 134 8.80 18.50 23.33
N THR A 135 9.48 18.72 22.21
CA THR A 135 8.84 19.00 20.90
C THR A 135 9.29 18.09 19.77
N LYS A 136 10.36 17.31 20.00
CA LYS A 136 11.06 16.54 18.98
C LYS A 136 11.51 15.19 19.53
N VAL A 137 11.53 14.21 18.65
CA VAL A 137 12.15 12.90 18.84
C VAL A 137 13.58 12.96 18.31
N PHE A 138 14.50 12.44 19.11
CA PHE A 138 15.91 12.31 18.80
C PHE A 138 16.21 10.83 18.61
N LEU A 139 16.74 10.47 17.44
CA LEU A 139 16.90 9.08 17.02
C LEU A 139 18.35 8.82 16.59
N THR A 140 18.83 7.60 16.86
CA THR A 140 20.01 7.06 16.19
C THR A 140 19.66 6.58 14.79
N ASN A 141 20.67 6.38 13.94
CA ASN A 141 20.47 5.81 12.60
C ASN A 141 19.83 4.41 12.67
N SER A 142 20.28 3.55 13.60
CA SER A 142 19.75 2.20 13.77
C SER A 142 18.25 2.17 14.11
N MET A 143 17.80 3.07 14.98
CA MET A 143 16.37 3.18 15.32
C MET A 143 15.55 3.68 14.14
N LEU A 144 16.08 4.64 13.38
CA LEU A 144 15.40 5.15 12.18
C LEU A 144 15.28 4.07 11.10
N GLU A 145 16.35 3.32 10.84
CA GLU A 145 16.34 2.20 9.89
C GLU A 145 15.32 1.13 10.28
N LEU A 146 15.22 0.79 11.57
CA LEU A 146 14.22 -0.14 12.08
C LEU A 146 12.78 0.36 11.85
N LEU A 147 12.52 1.65 12.10
CA LEU A 147 11.22 2.29 11.83
C LEU A 147 10.87 2.27 10.34
N GLU A 148 11.82 2.57 9.46
CA GLU A 148 11.61 2.53 8.01
C GLU A 148 11.38 1.11 7.51
N PHE A 149 12.14 0.13 7.99
CA PHE A 149 11.97 -1.27 7.64
C PHE A 149 10.56 -1.77 7.98
N GLN A 150 10.10 -1.53 9.22
CA GLN A 150 8.75 -1.91 9.63
C GLN A 150 7.70 -1.20 8.77
N ARG A 151 7.83 0.12 8.54
CA ARG A 151 6.93 0.88 7.69
C ARG A 151 6.85 0.33 6.27
N ALA A 152 7.98 -0.01 5.67
CA ALA A 152 8.06 -0.56 4.32
C ALA A 152 7.38 -1.94 4.23
N SER A 153 7.65 -2.82 5.21
CA SER A 153 7.01 -4.14 5.29
C SER A 153 5.48 -4.04 5.31
N LEU A 154 4.95 -3.12 6.10
CA LEU A 154 3.50 -2.93 6.23
C LEU A 154 2.85 -2.35 4.97
N LEU A 155 3.48 -1.35 4.37
CA LEU A 155 3.01 -0.81 3.09
C LEU A 155 3.00 -1.90 2.01
N SER A 156 4.01 -2.79 2.01
CA SER A 156 4.07 -3.92 1.10
C SER A 156 2.93 -4.91 1.32
N GLU A 157 2.60 -5.24 2.57
CA GLU A 157 1.51 -6.16 2.93
C GLU A 157 0.14 -5.60 2.49
N LYS A 158 -0.11 -4.31 2.74
CA LYS A 158 -1.36 -3.66 2.33
C LYS A 158 -1.45 -3.52 0.80
N ALA A 159 -0.35 -3.17 0.14
CA ALA A 159 -0.28 -3.17 -1.32
C ALA A 159 -0.56 -4.57 -1.89
N PHE A 160 0.00 -5.62 -1.29
CA PHE A 160 -0.25 -7.00 -1.67
C PHE A 160 -1.72 -7.39 -1.52
N CYS A 161 -2.38 -7.02 -0.41
CA CYS A 161 -3.82 -7.25 -0.22
C CYS A 161 -4.67 -6.60 -1.32
N ILE A 162 -4.40 -5.33 -1.64
CA ILE A 162 -5.10 -4.59 -2.70
C ILE A 162 -4.89 -5.27 -4.05
N GLN A 163 -3.64 -5.61 -4.38
CA GLN A 163 -3.30 -6.30 -5.63
C GLN A 163 -3.98 -7.66 -5.74
N CYS A 164 -4.03 -8.44 -4.66
CA CYS A 164 -4.70 -9.74 -4.61
C CYS A 164 -6.21 -9.60 -4.82
N TYR A 165 -6.85 -8.63 -4.18
CA TYR A 165 -8.27 -8.35 -4.38
C TYR A 165 -8.57 -7.99 -5.84
N TRP A 166 -7.78 -7.08 -6.42
CA TRP A 166 -7.91 -6.69 -7.83
C TRP A 166 -7.74 -7.86 -8.79
N ARG A 167 -6.69 -8.68 -8.60
CA ARG A 167 -6.43 -9.88 -9.42
C ARG A 167 -7.59 -10.86 -9.34
N ARG A 168 -8.18 -11.08 -8.16
CA ARG A 168 -9.37 -11.92 -7.97
C ARG A 168 -10.59 -11.34 -8.66
N PHE A 169 -10.84 -10.05 -8.50
CA PHE A 169 -11.94 -9.35 -9.15
C PHE A 169 -11.86 -9.48 -10.68
N ARG A 170 -10.70 -9.22 -11.27
CA ARG A 170 -10.46 -9.34 -12.72
C ARG A 170 -10.75 -10.76 -13.22
N ARG A 171 -10.26 -11.79 -12.53
CA ARG A 171 -10.54 -13.20 -12.88
C ARG A 171 -12.03 -13.53 -12.83
N LYS A 172 -12.73 -13.11 -11.77
CA LYS A 172 -14.19 -13.30 -11.64
C LYS A 172 -14.97 -12.61 -12.76
N LYS A 173 -14.59 -11.39 -13.14
CA LYS A 173 -15.24 -10.64 -14.23
C LYS A 173 -15.13 -11.37 -15.56
N ILE A 174 -13.93 -11.82 -15.92
CA ILE A 174 -13.68 -12.58 -17.15
C ILE A 174 -14.45 -13.92 -17.13
N ALA A 175 -14.45 -14.63 -16.01
CA ALA A 175 -15.16 -15.90 -15.87
C ALA A 175 -16.68 -15.74 -16.07
N ARG A 176 -17.29 -14.69 -15.51
CA ARG A 176 -18.72 -14.38 -15.71
C ARG A 176 -19.04 -14.11 -17.18
N GLN A 177 -18.22 -13.30 -17.85
CA GLN A 177 -18.39 -13.01 -19.28
C GLN A 177 -18.28 -14.27 -20.14
N ARG A 178 -17.28 -15.12 -19.86
CA ARG A 178 -17.12 -16.41 -20.54
C ARG A 178 -18.31 -17.32 -20.32
N TRP A 179 -18.83 -17.40 -19.09
CA TRP A 179 -19.99 -18.23 -18.77
C TRP A 179 -21.24 -17.79 -19.55
N SER A 180 -21.53 -16.48 -19.57
CA SER A 180 -22.62 -15.93 -20.39
C SER A 180 -22.42 -16.23 -21.89
N ALA A 181 -21.21 -16.05 -22.41
CA ALA A 181 -20.90 -16.36 -23.80
C ALA A 181 -21.08 -17.85 -24.10
N THR A 182 -20.63 -18.76 -23.23
CA THR A 182 -20.79 -20.21 -23.39
C THR A 182 -22.26 -20.62 -23.44
N ILE A 183 -23.12 -20.02 -22.59
CA ILE A 183 -24.56 -20.28 -22.60
C ILE A 183 -25.19 -19.84 -23.93
N ILE A 184 -24.88 -18.63 -24.38
CA ILE A 184 -25.43 -18.11 -25.64
C ILE A 184 -24.96 -18.98 -26.81
N GLN A 185 -23.66 -19.28 -26.85
CA GLN A 185 -23.07 -20.10 -27.90
C GLN A 185 -23.65 -21.51 -27.95
N SER A 186 -23.88 -22.17 -26.81
CA SER A 186 -24.46 -23.51 -26.77
C SER A 186 -25.91 -23.51 -27.25
N ALA A 187 -26.72 -22.52 -26.86
CA ALA A 187 -28.09 -22.36 -27.32
C ALA A 187 -28.17 -22.16 -28.84
N VAL A 188 -27.31 -21.30 -29.40
CA VAL A 188 -27.25 -21.05 -30.85
C VAL A 188 -26.84 -22.31 -31.61
N ARG A 189 -25.80 -23.01 -31.17
CA ARG A 189 -25.36 -24.28 -31.79
C ARG A 189 -26.47 -25.33 -31.79
N GLN A 190 -27.17 -25.47 -30.67
CA GLN A 190 -28.30 -26.37 -30.54
C GLN A 190 -29.45 -25.98 -31.50
N TRP A 191 -29.79 -24.69 -31.58
CA TRP A 191 -30.83 -24.22 -32.50
C TRP A 191 -30.48 -24.48 -33.96
N LEU A 192 -29.25 -24.21 -34.37
CA LEU A 192 -28.77 -24.48 -35.73
C LEU A 192 -28.89 -25.98 -36.07
N ALA A 193 -28.46 -26.87 -35.16
CA ALA A 193 -28.59 -28.31 -35.34
C ALA A 193 -30.06 -28.75 -35.48
N ARG A 194 -30.94 -28.24 -34.61
CA ARG A 194 -32.39 -28.51 -34.68
C ARG A 194 -32.99 -28.01 -35.99
N LYS A 195 -32.64 -26.79 -36.44
CA LYS A 195 -33.12 -26.20 -37.69
C LYS A 195 -32.67 -27.03 -38.91
N HIS A 196 -31.41 -27.48 -38.92
CA HIS A 196 -30.90 -28.36 -39.97
C HIS A 196 -31.67 -29.69 -40.01
N PHE A 197 -31.83 -30.35 -38.87
CA PHE A 197 -32.56 -31.61 -38.79
C PHE A 197 -34.04 -31.47 -39.19
N GLN A 198 -34.69 -30.36 -38.82
CA GLN A 198 -36.05 -30.06 -39.27
C GLN A 198 -36.16 -29.93 -40.79
N ARG A 199 -35.18 -29.31 -41.46
CA ARG A 199 -35.14 -29.24 -42.93
C ARG A 199 -35.04 -30.62 -43.55
N LEU A 200 -34.14 -31.48 -43.05
CA LEU A 200 -34.03 -32.87 -43.50
C LEU A 200 -35.36 -33.63 -43.30
N ARG A 201 -35.98 -33.53 -42.12
CA ARG A 201 -37.27 -34.21 -41.86
C ARG A 201 -38.39 -33.73 -42.77
N LYS A 202 -38.44 -32.42 -43.08
CA LYS A 202 -39.40 -31.88 -44.04
C LYS A 202 -39.18 -32.47 -45.44
N ALA A 203 -37.92 -32.49 -45.92
CA ALA A 203 -37.58 -33.09 -47.21
C ALA A 203 -37.96 -34.58 -47.27
N VAL A 204 -37.58 -35.36 -46.25
CA VAL A 204 -37.95 -36.79 -46.16
C VAL A 204 -39.47 -36.99 -46.15
N ARG A 205 -40.21 -36.14 -45.43
CA ARG A 205 -41.68 -36.23 -45.39
C ARG A 205 -42.29 -35.99 -46.78
N ILE A 206 -41.82 -34.98 -47.49
CA ILE A 206 -42.26 -34.68 -48.86
C ILE A 206 -41.98 -35.88 -49.76
N ILE A 207 -40.75 -36.40 -49.78
CA ILE A 207 -40.36 -37.57 -50.60
C ILE A 207 -41.24 -38.80 -50.28
N LYS A 208 -41.47 -39.09 -49.00
CA LYS A 208 -42.34 -40.22 -48.60
C LYS A 208 -43.79 -40.02 -49.05
N GLN A 209 -44.31 -38.80 -48.94
CA GLN A 209 -45.68 -38.48 -49.35
C GLN A 209 -45.84 -38.54 -50.87
N THR A 210 -44.88 -38.00 -51.63
CA THR A 210 -44.91 -38.05 -53.10
C THR A 210 -44.80 -39.48 -53.61
N TRP A 211 -43.91 -40.30 -53.05
CA TRP A 211 -43.81 -41.73 -53.40
C TRP A 211 -45.09 -42.50 -53.08
N LYS A 212 -45.67 -42.29 -51.89
CA LYS A 212 -46.97 -42.91 -51.54
C LYS A 212 -48.06 -42.51 -52.51
N LYS A 213 -48.17 -41.23 -52.86
CA LYS A 213 -49.17 -40.72 -53.80
C LYS A 213 -48.99 -41.28 -55.21
N TRP A 214 -47.74 -41.39 -55.68
CA TRP A 214 -47.43 -42.04 -56.95
C TRP A 214 -47.82 -43.52 -56.91
N LYS A 215 -47.45 -44.25 -55.85
CA LYS A 215 -47.80 -45.66 -55.68
C LYS A 215 -49.31 -45.90 -55.67
N THR A 216 -50.08 -45.07 -54.96
CA THR A 216 -51.56 -45.18 -54.96
C THR A 216 -52.14 -44.92 -56.35
N LYS A 217 -51.63 -43.92 -57.09
CA LYS A 217 -52.08 -43.65 -58.46
C LYS A 217 -51.82 -44.83 -59.39
N MET A 218 -50.62 -45.40 -59.33
CA MET A 218 -50.27 -46.57 -60.16
C MET A 218 -51.14 -47.78 -59.81
N ALA A 219 -51.52 -47.97 -58.54
CA ALA A 219 -52.42 -49.04 -58.14
C ALA A 219 -53.85 -48.88 -58.68
N VAL A 220 -54.35 -47.64 -58.80
CA VAL A 220 -55.66 -47.36 -59.43
C VAL A 220 -55.60 -47.65 -60.93
N ILE A 221 -54.57 -47.16 -61.63
CA ILE A 221 -54.40 -47.40 -63.07
C ILE A 221 -54.25 -48.90 -63.37
N ALA A 222 -53.63 -49.67 -62.48
CA ALA A 222 -53.49 -51.12 -62.65
C ALA A 222 -54.78 -51.91 -62.31
N ALA A 223 -55.79 -51.26 -61.72
CA ALA A 223 -57.06 -51.86 -61.34
C ALA A 223 -58.21 -51.52 -62.32
N GLU A 224 -57.99 -50.56 -63.23
CA GLU A 224 -58.81 -50.30 -64.43
C GLU A 224 -58.38 -51.23 -65.57
#